data_AF-A0A7C5EGJ8-F1
#
_entry.id   AF-A0A7C5EGJ8-F1
#
_cell.length_a   1.000
_cell.length_b   1.000
_cell.length_c   1.000
_cell.angle_alpha   90.00
_cell.angle_beta   90.00
_cell.angle_gamma   90.00
#
_symmetry.space_group_name_H-M   'P 1'
#
loop_
_entity.id
_entity.type
_entity.pdbx_description
1 polymer ?
#
loop_
_entity_poly.entity_id
_entity_poly.type
_entity_poly.pdbx_seq_one_letter_code
_entity_poly.pdbx_strand_id
1 'polypeptide(L)'
;MTPTREYHESTKYSPENLGTQASLNWARQPEPYKTFQSTERVELVEDLLVGRDPVSGIPRLDDISSGMLDRAVLSTLLLHTNGVTAVLKEAEGKEHFFRAAPSAGALYPTEIYVALRDLPDIADGLYNYQVRHHCLAPLLGGDFWNDLDAIAFSHPAVRRSRCMILFSAVFFRSSWRYHERAYRRILLDTGHVVGNATIFAPVLGHRCVPIPDFRDADLDALMLFDRDVESSLLLAAVVEEDTGPQTGPRRRSTHAPAALDVHSIPAVHRAGDLHGDETEGASASHETAALPTGETLTRPPIPWTPDDLCQTILNRRSTRRLTGGPLPVEELDQVLATGYADQMEGRLRSDALIAPDLLKTWVIALNVTGLEPGVHVFDPATASRRLVRPGSFGLQCHAFCLGQELGRDASAVIVHTASLDDVDERFGDRGYRYLGLDAGQIGERMNLAAV
;
A
#
# COMPACT_ATOMS: atom_id res chain seq x y z
N MET A 1 13.99 7.48 23.88
CA MET A 1 13.30 6.57 22.94
C MET A 1 12.62 7.48 21.93
N THR A 2 12.68 7.20 20.64
CA THR A 2 12.00 8.03 19.64
C THR A 2 10.48 7.82 19.74
N PRO A 3 9.66 8.82 19.39
CA PRO A 3 8.21 8.69 19.45
C PRO A 3 7.66 7.47 18.70
N THR A 4 8.20 7.17 17.51
CA THR A 4 7.76 6.00 16.74
C THR A 4 8.20 4.67 17.35
N ARG A 5 9.36 4.60 18.00
CA ARG A 5 9.78 3.40 18.75
C ARG A 5 8.89 3.18 19.98
N GLU A 6 8.55 4.24 20.69
CA GLU A 6 7.63 4.17 21.84
C GLU A 6 6.21 3.78 21.40
N TYR A 7 5.70 4.35 20.30
CA TYR A 7 4.47 3.91 19.65
C TYR A 7 4.54 2.41 19.29
N HIS A 8 5.68 1.96 18.74
CA HIS A 8 5.84 0.56 18.38
C HIS A 8 5.86 -0.37 19.60
N GLU A 9 6.41 0.04 20.74
CA GLU A 9 6.36 -0.80 21.93
C GLU A 9 4.96 -0.81 22.56
N SER A 10 4.34 0.36 22.72
CA SER A 10 3.02 0.51 23.36
C SER A 10 1.88 -0.18 22.60
N THR A 11 1.97 -0.27 21.26
CA THR A 11 0.91 -0.85 20.44
C THR A 11 1.06 -2.35 20.15
N LYS A 12 2.03 -3.04 20.76
CA LYS A 12 2.13 -4.51 20.66
C LYS A 12 0.94 -5.22 21.31
N TYR A 13 0.66 -6.43 20.85
CA TYR A 13 -0.15 -7.37 21.62
C TYR A 13 0.76 -8.06 22.64
N SER A 14 0.24 -8.27 23.84
CA SER A 14 0.85 -9.09 24.87
C SER A 14 -0.21 -10.06 25.41
N PRO A 15 0.17 -11.24 25.92
CA PRO A 15 -0.78 -12.16 26.54
C PRO A 15 -1.63 -11.50 27.64
N GLU A 16 -1.08 -10.52 28.35
CA GLU A 16 -1.73 -9.80 29.44
C GLU A 16 -2.77 -8.76 28.97
N ASN A 17 -2.60 -8.20 27.76
CA ASN A 17 -3.52 -7.21 27.19
C ASN A 17 -4.47 -7.80 26.11
N LEU A 18 -4.33 -9.09 25.81
CA LEU A 18 -5.22 -9.77 24.88
C LEU A 18 -6.61 -9.94 25.52
N GLY A 19 -7.65 -9.40 24.86
CA GLY A 19 -9.03 -9.48 25.36
C GLY A 19 -9.43 -8.42 26.37
N THR A 20 -8.54 -7.47 26.72
CA THR A 20 -8.87 -6.32 27.61
C THR A 20 -9.45 -5.12 26.86
N GLN A 21 -9.70 -5.25 25.55
CA GLN A 21 -10.25 -4.18 24.72
C GLN A 21 -11.72 -3.89 25.08
N ALA A 22 -12.06 -2.61 25.16
CA ALA A 22 -13.43 -2.17 25.38
C ALA A 22 -14.35 -2.68 24.26
N SER A 23 -15.61 -2.92 24.58
CA SER A 23 -16.63 -3.26 23.59
C SER A 23 -16.74 -2.16 22.53
N LEU A 24 -16.85 -2.55 21.26
CA LEU A 24 -17.01 -1.60 20.16
C LEU A 24 -18.30 -0.80 20.31
N ASN A 25 -18.19 0.52 20.18
CA ASN A 25 -19.36 1.39 20.09
C ASN A 25 -19.88 1.40 18.64
N TRP A 26 -20.77 0.46 18.33
CA TRP A 26 -21.36 0.30 16.99
C TRP A 26 -22.17 1.52 16.53
N ALA A 27 -22.73 2.31 17.45
CA ALA A 27 -23.43 3.55 17.12
C ALA A 27 -22.50 4.64 16.55
N ARG A 28 -21.19 4.49 16.74
CA ARG A 28 -20.14 5.38 16.20
C ARG A 28 -19.31 4.72 15.10
N GLN A 29 -19.76 3.59 14.53
CA GLN A 29 -19.04 2.99 13.41
C GLN A 29 -18.95 4.01 12.26
N PRO A 30 -17.74 4.36 11.79
CA PRO A 30 -17.59 5.36 10.75
C PRO A 30 -17.99 4.80 9.39
N GLU A 31 -18.58 5.65 8.56
CA GLU A 31 -18.75 5.31 7.15
C GLU A 31 -17.40 5.34 6.43
N PRO A 32 -17.10 4.33 5.59
CA PRO A 32 -15.85 4.28 4.84
C PRO A 32 -15.85 5.20 3.61
N TYR A 33 -16.69 6.23 3.57
CA TYR A 33 -16.79 7.18 2.45
C TYR A 33 -16.85 8.62 2.95
N LYS A 34 -16.36 9.56 2.16
CA LYS A 34 -16.58 11.00 2.36
C LYS A 34 -17.67 11.48 1.41
N THR A 35 -18.56 12.31 1.91
CA THR A 35 -19.59 12.98 1.11
C THR A 35 -19.20 14.44 0.88
N PHE A 36 -19.24 14.87 -0.38
CA PHE A 36 -19.04 16.27 -0.75
C PHE A 36 -20.37 16.86 -1.24
N GLN A 37 -20.63 18.12 -0.91
CA GLN A 37 -21.88 18.80 -1.29
C GLN A 37 -21.89 19.29 -2.74
N SER A 38 -20.82 19.06 -3.50
CA SER A 38 -20.77 19.42 -4.93
C SER A 38 -21.88 18.71 -5.71
N THR A 39 -22.62 19.48 -6.49
CA THR A 39 -23.61 18.97 -7.46
C THR A 39 -22.95 18.53 -8.76
N GLU A 40 -21.76 19.03 -9.05
CA GLU A 40 -20.96 18.63 -10.22
C GLU A 40 -20.10 17.42 -9.87
N ARG A 41 -20.07 16.44 -10.77
CA ARG A 41 -19.27 15.21 -10.68
C ARG A 41 -18.72 14.87 -12.05
N VAL A 42 -17.52 14.32 -12.09
CA VAL A 42 -16.98 13.69 -13.30
C VAL A 42 -17.26 12.20 -13.20
N GLU A 43 -18.21 11.72 -13.99
CA GLU A 43 -18.51 10.29 -14.08
C GLU A 43 -17.34 9.56 -14.72
N LEU A 44 -16.91 8.43 -14.13
CA LEU A 44 -15.81 7.62 -14.65
C LEU A 44 -16.29 6.29 -15.22
N VAL A 45 -17.47 5.83 -14.83
CA VAL A 45 -17.99 4.49 -15.18
C VAL A 45 -18.20 4.27 -16.68
N GLU A 46 -18.55 5.33 -17.41
CA GLU A 46 -18.84 5.25 -18.85
C GLU A 46 -17.58 5.08 -19.70
N ASP A 47 -16.41 5.43 -19.15
CA ASP A 47 -15.11 5.43 -19.83
C ASP A 47 -14.20 4.28 -19.37
N LEU A 48 -14.73 3.32 -18.61
CA LEU A 48 -13.95 2.16 -18.20
C LEU A 48 -13.46 1.40 -19.43
N LEU A 49 -12.14 1.23 -19.54
CA LEU A 49 -11.49 0.38 -20.54
C LEU A 49 -11.64 -1.11 -20.20
N VAL A 50 -12.63 -1.46 -19.37
CA VAL A 50 -12.91 -2.83 -18.94
C VAL A 50 -14.11 -3.32 -19.74
N GLY A 51 -13.81 -3.92 -20.88
CA GLY A 51 -14.76 -4.66 -21.67
C GLY A 51 -15.12 -6.00 -21.05
N ARG A 52 -15.95 -6.76 -21.75
CA ARG A 52 -16.18 -8.18 -21.46
C ARG A 52 -15.88 -8.99 -22.69
N ASP A 53 -15.19 -10.10 -22.51
CA ASP A 53 -15.09 -11.10 -23.56
C ASP A 53 -16.51 -11.58 -23.94
N PRO A 54 -16.90 -11.51 -25.21
CA PRO A 54 -18.27 -11.77 -25.64
C PRO A 54 -18.70 -13.24 -25.47
N VAL A 55 -17.76 -14.17 -25.25
CA VAL A 55 -18.03 -15.61 -25.13
C VAL A 55 -18.06 -16.04 -23.66
N SER A 56 -17.02 -15.70 -22.91
CA SER A 56 -16.84 -16.09 -21.51
C SER A 56 -17.48 -15.10 -20.52
N GLY A 57 -17.76 -13.86 -20.97
CA GLY A 57 -18.28 -12.78 -20.11
C GLY A 57 -17.26 -12.25 -19.10
N ILE A 58 -16.02 -12.71 -19.19
CA ILE A 58 -14.91 -12.37 -18.29
C ILE A 58 -14.43 -10.94 -18.62
N PRO A 59 -14.13 -10.11 -17.61
CA PRO A 59 -13.54 -8.80 -17.82
C PRO A 59 -12.24 -8.87 -18.63
N ARG A 60 -12.06 -7.95 -19.58
CA ARG A 60 -10.83 -7.78 -20.35
C ARG A 60 -10.53 -6.29 -20.51
N LEU A 61 -9.27 -5.95 -20.75
CA LEU A 61 -8.92 -4.60 -21.16
C LEU A 61 -9.24 -4.41 -22.65
N ASP A 62 -9.94 -3.33 -22.96
CA ASP A 62 -10.11 -2.90 -24.35
C ASP A 62 -8.84 -2.19 -24.85
N ASP A 63 -8.70 -2.05 -26.18
CA ASP A 63 -7.49 -1.52 -26.81
C ASP A 63 -7.10 -0.14 -26.27
N ILE A 64 -5.91 -0.04 -25.68
CA ILE A 64 -5.35 1.21 -25.16
C ILE A 64 -4.76 1.97 -26.36
N SER A 65 -5.56 2.90 -26.91
CA SER A 65 -5.23 3.57 -28.18
C SER A 65 -4.12 4.61 -28.10
N SER A 66 -3.78 5.11 -26.92
CA SER A 66 -2.73 6.13 -26.74
C SER A 66 -2.12 6.08 -25.34
N GLY A 67 -0.81 6.23 -25.21
CA GLY A 67 -0.13 6.47 -23.92
C GLY A 67 -0.37 7.87 -23.33
N MET A 68 -1.38 8.58 -23.81
CA MET A 68 -1.81 9.87 -23.27
C MET A 68 -2.74 9.61 -22.09
N LEU A 69 -2.54 10.34 -21.00
CA LEU A 69 -3.44 10.28 -19.86
C LEU A 69 -4.77 10.97 -20.20
N ASP A 70 -5.84 10.18 -20.29
CA ASP A 70 -7.20 10.66 -20.48
C ASP A 70 -8.13 10.16 -19.35
N ARG A 71 -9.43 10.48 -19.48
CA ARG A 71 -10.46 10.08 -18.52
C ARG A 71 -10.62 8.56 -18.42
N ALA A 72 -10.45 7.83 -19.53
CA ALA A 72 -10.62 6.38 -19.59
C ALA A 72 -9.47 5.65 -18.88
N VAL A 73 -8.23 6.10 -19.10
CA VAL A 73 -7.03 5.66 -18.36
C VAL A 73 -7.20 5.97 -16.87
N LEU A 74 -7.59 7.20 -16.51
CA LEU A 74 -7.79 7.59 -15.11
C LEU A 74 -8.88 6.76 -14.43
N SER A 75 -10.02 6.57 -15.10
CA SER A 75 -11.13 5.73 -14.65
C SER A 75 -10.65 4.32 -14.33
N THR A 76 -10.00 3.69 -15.31
CA THR A 76 -9.54 2.30 -15.21
C THR A 76 -8.47 2.15 -14.13
N LEU A 77 -7.54 3.10 -14.00
CA LEU A 77 -6.52 3.12 -12.94
C LEU A 77 -7.16 3.20 -11.55
N LEU A 78 -8.12 4.10 -11.34
CA LEU A 78 -8.77 4.30 -10.03
C LEU A 78 -9.64 3.10 -9.62
N LEU A 79 -10.30 2.44 -10.59
CA LEU A 79 -11.03 1.20 -10.34
C LEU A 79 -10.10 0.11 -9.79
N HIS A 80 -8.97 -0.14 -10.46
CA HIS A 80 -8.04 -1.19 -10.08
C HIS A 80 -7.19 -0.82 -8.86
N THR A 81 -7.03 0.48 -8.56
CA THR A 81 -6.34 0.94 -7.34
C THR A 81 -7.17 0.69 -6.08
N ASN A 82 -8.44 1.12 -6.05
CA ASN A 82 -9.27 1.06 -4.83
C ASN A 82 -10.80 1.02 -5.09
N GLY A 83 -11.22 0.78 -6.33
CA GLY A 83 -12.64 0.73 -6.67
C GLY A 83 -13.37 -0.46 -6.05
N VAL A 84 -14.70 -0.42 -6.06
CA VAL A 84 -15.54 -1.52 -5.57
C VAL A 84 -15.46 -2.71 -6.51
N THR A 85 -15.14 -3.89 -5.97
CA THR A 85 -15.02 -5.14 -6.74
C THR A 85 -16.01 -6.21 -6.31
N ALA A 86 -16.60 -6.10 -5.10
CA ALA A 86 -17.72 -6.95 -4.69
C ALA A 86 -18.68 -6.21 -3.76
N VAL A 87 -19.94 -6.64 -3.76
CA VAL A 87 -20.97 -6.17 -2.84
C VAL A 87 -21.56 -7.37 -2.12
N LEU A 88 -21.48 -7.36 -0.79
CA LEU A 88 -22.20 -8.29 0.06
C LEU A 88 -23.46 -7.60 0.57
N LYS A 89 -24.62 -8.19 0.24
CA LYS A 89 -25.90 -7.75 0.77
C LYS A 89 -26.10 -8.40 2.14
N GLU A 90 -26.18 -7.59 3.18
CA GLU A 90 -26.47 -8.03 4.54
C GLU A 90 -27.99 -8.02 4.79
N ALA A 91 -28.39 -8.51 5.97
CA ALA A 91 -29.77 -8.38 6.43
C ALA A 91 -30.16 -6.88 6.51
N GLU A 92 -31.47 -6.60 6.44
CA GLU A 92 -32.02 -5.23 6.57
C GLU A 92 -31.62 -4.25 5.43
N GLY A 93 -31.07 -4.77 4.32
CA GLY A 93 -30.78 -3.98 3.12
C GLY A 93 -29.47 -3.19 3.18
N LYS A 94 -28.63 -3.42 4.20
CA LYS A 94 -27.29 -2.84 4.26
C LYS A 94 -26.36 -3.53 3.25
N GLU A 95 -25.59 -2.73 2.51
CA GLU A 95 -24.61 -3.22 1.55
C GLU A 95 -23.20 -2.99 2.08
N HIS A 96 -22.37 -4.03 2.02
CA HIS A 96 -20.95 -3.97 2.31
C HIS A 96 -20.14 -4.05 1.01
N PHE A 97 -19.43 -2.98 0.68
CA PHE A 97 -18.63 -2.88 -0.54
C PHE A 97 -17.18 -3.29 -0.26
N PHE A 98 -16.74 -4.36 -0.89
CA PHE A 98 -15.33 -4.75 -0.92
C PHE A 98 -14.62 -4.04 -2.06
N ARG A 99 -13.38 -3.61 -1.79
CA ARG A 99 -12.55 -2.86 -2.74
C ARG A 99 -11.46 -3.75 -3.36
N ALA A 100 -10.86 -3.24 -4.43
CA ALA A 100 -9.67 -3.81 -5.06
C ALA A 100 -8.59 -4.11 -4.01
N ALA A 101 -8.23 -3.10 -3.20
CA ALA A 101 -7.32 -3.29 -2.07
C ALA A 101 -8.00 -3.93 -0.85
N PRO A 102 -7.33 -4.87 -0.14
CA PRO A 102 -7.75 -5.32 1.18
C PRO A 102 -7.62 -4.19 2.22
N SER A 103 -8.35 -4.33 3.32
CA SER A 103 -8.22 -3.44 4.48
C SER A 103 -8.48 -4.22 5.77
N ALA A 104 -7.68 -3.95 6.80
CA ALA A 104 -7.87 -4.55 8.12
C ALA A 104 -9.29 -4.30 8.64
N GLY A 105 -10.05 -5.38 8.82
CA GLY A 105 -11.43 -5.30 9.30
C GLY A 105 -12.41 -4.65 8.32
N ALA A 106 -12.02 -4.47 7.05
CA ALA A 106 -12.78 -3.77 6.01
C ALA A 106 -13.19 -2.34 6.42
N LEU A 107 -12.26 -1.61 7.04
CA LEU A 107 -12.50 -0.26 7.57
C LEU A 107 -12.13 0.87 6.59
N TYR A 108 -11.29 0.57 5.59
CA TYR A 108 -10.93 1.44 4.48
C TYR A 108 -10.51 2.86 4.92
N PRO A 109 -9.44 3.00 5.72
CA PRO A 109 -8.99 4.30 6.18
C PRO A 109 -8.50 5.21 5.06
N THR A 110 -8.00 4.64 3.97
CA THR A 110 -7.36 5.36 2.86
C THR A 110 -8.39 6.05 1.97
N GLU A 111 -8.25 7.36 1.81
CA GLU A 111 -8.92 8.16 0.79
C GLU A 111 -7.97 8.44 -0.37
N ILE A 112 -8.53 8.58 -1.58
CA ILE A 112 -7.78 8.92 -2.79
C ILE A 112 -8.26 10.26 -3.30
N TYR A 113 -7.30 11.15 -3.52
CA TYR A 113 -7.50 12.44 -4.17
C TYR A 113 -6.62 12.49 -5.41
N VAL A 114 -7.06 13.25 -6.42
CA VAL A 114 -6.29 13.48 -7.63
C VAL A 114 -6.21 14.97 -7.93
N ALA A 115 -5.01 15.47 -8.19
CA ALA A 115 -4.80 16.74 -8.86
C ALA A 115 -4.63 16.48 -10.35
N LEU A 116 -5.42 17.14 -11.19
CA LEU A 116 -5.45 16.94 -12.62
C LEU A 116 -5.11 18.25 -13.33
N ARG A 117 -4.34 18.16 -14.42
CA ARG A 117 -4.11 19.27 -15.34
C ARG A 117 -4.04 18.79 -16.79
N ASP A 118 -4.45 19.62 -17.74
CA ASP A 118 -4.37 19.36 -19.18
C ASP A 118 -5.07 18.05 -19.63
N LEU A 119 -6.12 17.61 -18.95
CA LEU A 119 -6.93 16.47 -19.42
C LEU A 119 -8.01 16.98 -20.39
N PRO A 120 -8.26 16.31 -21.54
CA PRO A 120 -9.18 16.82 -22.58
C PRO A 120 -10.58 17.16 -22.09
N ASP A 121 -11.15 16.34 -21.20
CA ASP A 121 -12.56 16.41 -20.78
C ASP A 121 -12.74 16.57 -19.26
N ILE A 122 -11.67 16.95 -18.55
CA ILE A 122 -11.71 17.21 -17.11
C ILE A 122 -11.00 18.52 -16.83
N ALA A 123 -11.69 19.45 -16.17
CA ALA A 123 -11.10 20.74 -15.80
C ALA A 123 -9.92 20.57 -14.82
N ASP A 124 -8.95 21.45 -14.90
CA ASP A 124 -7.82 21.46 -13.96
C ASP A 124 -8.31 21.68 -12.53
N GLY A 125 -7.81 20.87 -11.59
CA GLY A 125 -8.21 21.00 -10.20
C GLY A 125 -7.86 19.81 -9.31
N LEU A 126 -8.28 19.93 -8.05
CA LEU A 126 -8.24 18.89 -7.04
C LEU A 126 -9.60 18.21 -6.94
N TYR A 127 -9.58 16.88 -6.90
CA TYR A 127 -10.75 16.03 -6.83
C TYR A 127 -10.59 14.95 -5.77
N ASN A 128 -11.69 14.53 -5.16
CA ASN A 128 -11.74 13.28 -4.37
C ASN A 128 -12.36 12.16 -5.21
N TYR A 129 -11.78 10.96 -5.15
CA TYR A 129 -12.33 9.79 -5.81
C TYR A 129 -13.43 9.14 -4.96
N GLN A 130 -14.67 9.22 -5.47
CA GLN A 130 -15.87 8.72 -4.83
C GLN A 130 -16.08 7.23 -5.13
N VAL A 131 -15.42 6.37 -4.35
CA VAL A 131 -15.39 4.90 -4.55
C VAL A 131 -16.78 4.27 -4.75
N ARG A 132 -17.81 4.72 -4.02
CA ARG A 132 -19.17 4.15 -4.10
C ARG A 132 -19.84 4.37 -5.46
N HIS A 133 -19.57 5.51 -6.08
CA HIS A 133 -20.20 5.93 -7.33
C HIS A 133 -19.26 5.82 -8.52
N HIS A 134 -17.98 5.54 -8.28
CA HIS A 134 -16.93 5.53 -9.28
C HIS A 134 -16.95 6.83 -10.11
N CYS A 135 -16.76 7.94 -9.42
CA CYS A 135 -16.72 9.29 -10.00
C CYS A 135 -15.73 10.18 -9.24
N LEU A 136 -15.45 11.37 -9.78
CA LEU A 136 -14.66 12.40 -9.11
C LEU A 136 -15.57 13.51 -8.59
N ALA A 137 -15.42 13.84 -7.30
CA ALA A 137 -16.03 15.03 -6.71
C ALA A 137 -15.02 16.18 -6.73
N PRO A 138 -15.31 17.32 -7.39
CA PRO A 138 -14.40 18.47 -7.40
C PRO A 138 -14.31 19.10 -6.00
N LEU A 139 -13.11 19.49 -5.63
CA LEU A 139 -12.80 20.16 -4.37
C LEU A 139 -12.42 21.61 -4.60
N LEU A 140 -11.43 21.83 -5.46
CA LEU A 140 -10.89 23.15 -5.81
C LEU A 140 -10.52 23.13 -7.29
N GLY A 141 -11.02 24.10 -8.07
CA GLY A 141 -10.60 24.28 -9.47
C GLY A 141 -9.34 25.14 -9.56
N GLY A 142 -8.46 24.84 -10.52
CA GLY A 142 -7.23 25.58 -10.79
C GLY A 142 -6.02 24.69 -11.04
N ASP A 143 -4.92 25.32 -11.47
CA ASP A 143 -3.61 24.66 -11.60
C ASP A 143 -2.84 24.76 -10.28
N PHE A 144 -2.49 23.60 -9.72
CA PHE A 144 -1.79 23.46 -8.45
C PHE A 144 -0.36 22.93 -8.62
N TRP A 145 0.18 22.84 -9.85
CA TRP A 145 1.46 22.17 -10.06
C TRP A 145 2.65 22.91 -9.46
N ASN A 146 2.61 24.24 -9.37
CA ASN A 146 3.67 25.00 -8.70
C ASN A 146 3.69 24.71 -7.19
N ASP A 147 2.51 24.64 -6.56
CA ASP A 147 2.38 24.29 -5.14
C ASP A 147 2.85 22.84 -4.91
N LEU A 148 2.37 21.89 -5.73
CA LEU A 148 2.73 20.48 -5.63
C LEU A 148 4.22 20.25 -5.89
N ASP A 149 4.84 20.98 -6.83
CA ASP A 149 6.28 20.92 -7.07
C ASP A 149 7.05 21.42 -5.84
N ALA A 150 6.65 22.54 -5.23
CA ALA A 150 7.29 23.06 -4.01
C ALA A 150 7.11 22.12 -2.80
N ILE A 151 5.89 21.61 -2.60
CA ILE A 151 5.51 20.66 -1.55
C ILE A 151 6.33 19.37 -1.66
N ALA A 152 6.51 18.85 -2.88
CA ALA A 152 7.27 17.65 -3.17
C ALA A 152 8.78 17.90 -3.35
N PHE A 153 9.30 19.04 -2.86
CA PHE A 153 10.73 19.38 -2.94
C PHE A 153 11.31 19.35 -4.36
N SER A 154 10.53 19.80 -5.34
CA SER A 154 10.80 19.77 -6.78
C SER A 154 11.14 18.38 -7.30
N HIS A 155 10.45 17.34 -6.79
CA HIS A 155 10.62 15.98 -7.25
C HIS A 155 10.42 15.89 -8.79
N PRO A 156 11.36 15.30 -9.56
CA PRO A 156 11.33 15.34 -11.03
C PRO A 156 10.05 14.78 -11.67
N ALA A 157 9.40 13.82 -11.02
CA ALA A 157 8.16 13.22 -11.50
C ALA A 157 6.97 14.21 -11.51
N VAL A 158 6.95 15.22 -10.63
CA VAL A 158 5.85 16.19 -10.55
C VAL A 158 5.74 16.98 -11.84
N ARG A 159 6.82 17.59 -12.32
CA ARG A 159 6.77 18.39 -13.55
C ARG A 159 6.42 17.57 -14.80
N ARG A 160 6.67 16.26 -14.76
CA ARG A 160 6.40 15.31 -15.85
C ARG A 160 4.98 14.74 -15.81
N SER A 161 4.27 14.83 -14.69
CA SER A 161 2.93 14.27 -14.56
C SER A 161 1.84 15.21 -15.07
N ARG A 162 0.70 14.62 -15.39
CA ARG A 162 -0.60 15.30 -15.61
C ARG A 162 -1.66 14.88 -14.60
N CYS A 163 -1.35 13.88 -13.78
CA CYS A 163 -2.11 13.50 -12.59
C CYS A 163 -1.17 13.28 -11.42
N MET A 164 -1.48 13.92 -10.30
CA MET A 164 -0.89 13.61 -8.99
C MET A 164 -1.95 12.92 -8.16
N ILE A 165 -1.62 11.75 -7.61
CA ILE A 165 -2.49 11.01 -6.69
C ILE A 165 -2.02 11.31 -5.26
N LEU A 166 -2.95 11.69 -4.40
CA LEU A 166 -2.74 11.81 -2.97
C LEU A 166 -3.49 10.69 -2.26
N PHE A 167 -2.75 9.93 -1.46
CA PHE A 167 -3.31 8.97 -0.49
C PHE A 167 -3.27 9.61 0.89
N SER A 168 -4.43 9.78 1.52
CA SER A 168 -4.55 10.23 2.91
C SER A 168 -5.24 9.16 3.75
N ALA A 169 -5.28 9.37 5.07
CA ALA A 169 -6.01 8.47 5.96
C ALA A 169 -6.95 9.21 6.91
N VAL A 170 -8.22 8.79 6.92
CA VAL A 170 -9.18 9.17 7.95
C VAL A 170 -8.96 8.28 9.17
N PHE A 171 -8.26 8.81 10.18
CA PHE A 171 -7.73 8.01 11.29
C PHE A 171 -8.82 7.25 12.06
N PHE A 172 -9.97 7.88 12.26
CA PHE A 172 -11.08 7.31 13.03
C PHE A 172 -11.66 6.03 12.41
N ARG A 173 -11.56 5.85 11.08
CA ARG A 173 -12.04 4.63 10.41
C ARG A 173 -11.43 3.38 10.99
N SER A 174 -10.12 3.38 11.16
CA SER A 174 -9.40 2.24 11.74
C SER A 174 -9.34 2.30 13.27
N SER A 175 -9.21 3.48 13.87
CA SER A 175 -9.09 3.61 15.33
C SER A 175 -10.38 3.29 16.09
N TRP A 176 -11.54 3.39 15.43
CA TRP A 176 -12.81 2.90 15.96
C TRP A 176 -12.72 1.42 16.41
N ARG A 177 -12.01 0.58 15.66
CA ARG A 177 -11.83 -0.86 15.98
C ARG A 177 -10.52 -1.18 16.67
N TYR A 178 -9.42 -0.58 16.19
CA TYR A 178 -8.08 -0.98 16.59
C TYR A 178 -7.45 -0.02 17.62
N HIS A 179 -8.18 1.01 18.03
CA HIS A 179 -7.71 2.05 18.94
C HIS A 179 -6.35 2.60 18.45
N GLU A 180 -5.40 2.76 19.35
CA GLU A 180 -4.05 3.26 19.08
C GLU A 180 -3.29 2.41 18.06
N ARG A 181 -3.56 1.09 17.99
CA ARG A 181 -2.89 0.18 17.03
C ARG A 181 -3.26 0.47 15.57
N ALA A 182 -4.30 1.28 15.34
CA ALA A 182 -4.82 1.55 14.02
C ALA A 182 -3.78 2.17 13.09
N TYR A 183 -2.82 2.96 13.58
CA TYR A 183 -1.84 3.60 12.68
C TYR A 183 -0.99 2.55 11.92
N ARG A 184 -0.66 1.40 12.54
CA ARG A 184 0.00 0.30 11.80
C ARG A 184 -0.86 -0.25 10.68
N ARG A 185 -2.16 -0.40 10.94
CA ARG A 185 -3.13 -0.94 9.98
C ARG A 185 -3.37 0.04 8.84
N ILE A 186 -3.47 1.32 9.16
CA ILE A 186 -3.61 2.42 8.20
C ILE A 186 -2.44 2.42 7.20
N LEU A 187 -1.21 2.32 7.69
CA LEU A 187 -0.03 2.30 6.83
C LEU A 187 0.01 1.06 5.93
N LEU A 188 -0.30 -0.13 6.48
CA LEU A 188 -0.37 -1.37 5.70
C LEU A 188 -1.48 -1.33 4.64
N ASP A 189 -2.70 -0.93 5.04
CA ASP A 189 -3.86 -0.80 4.14
C ASP A 189 -3.57 0.19 3.01
N THR A 190 -2.93 1.33 3.33
CA THR A 190 -2.52 2.30 2.31
C THR A 190 -1.45 1.73 1.40
N GLY A 191 -0.47 0.99 1.95
CA GLY A 191 0.50 0.25 1.16
C GLY A 191 -0.15 -0.71 0.16
N HIS A 192 -1.21 -1.42 0.56
CA HIS A 192 -1.95 -2.27 -0.37
C HIS A 192 -2.59 -1.48 -1.52
N VAL A 193 -3.21 -0.34 -1.22
CA VAL A 193 -3.78 0.56 -2.24
C VAL A 193 -2.71 1.05 -3.22
N VAL A 194 -1.55 1.48 -2.69
CA VAL A 194 -0.43 1.95 -3.50
C VAL A 194 0.14 0.81 -4.34
N GLY A 195 0.21 -0.41 -3.81
CA GLY A 195 0.67 -1.60 -4.53
C GLY A 195 -0.15 -1.87 -5.78
N ASN A 196 -1.48 -1.72 -5.70
CA ASN A 196 -2.36 -1.81 -6.86
C ASN A 196 -2.11 -0.69 -7.87
N ALA A 197 -1.96 0.57 -7.41
CA ALA A 197 -1.67 1.68 -8.31
C ALA A 197 -0.34 1.50 -9.06
N THR A 198 0.70 1.04 -8.38
CA THR A 198 2.05 0.89 -8.96
C THR A 198 2.15 -0.31 -9.90
N ILE A 199 1.52 -1.45 -9.58
CA ILE A 199 1.55 -2.63 -10.47
C ILE A 199 0.63 -2.49 -11.68
N PHE A 200 -0.47 -1.73 -11.55
CA PHE A 200 -1.46 -1.62 -12.62
C PHE A 200 -1.20 -0.46 -13.60
N ALA A 201 -0.56 0.64 -13.17
CA ALA A 201 -0.28 1.75 -14.08
C ALA A 201 0.50 1.35 -15.36
N PRO A 202 1.50 0.44 -15.33
CA PRO A 202 2.21 -0.03 -16.53
C PRO A 202 1.29 -0.72 -17.54
N VAL A 203 0.23 -1.38 -17.07
CA VAL A 203 -0.77 -1.99 -17.94
C VAL A 203 -1.45 -0.95 -18.84
N LEU A 204 -1.52 0.30 -18.38
CA LEU A 204 -2.11 1.44 -19.08
C LEU A 204 -1.07 2.31 -19.83
N GLY A 205 0.18 1.85 -19.95
CA GLY A 205 1.27 2.63 -20.59
C GLY A 205 1.81 3.77 -19.72
N HIS A 206 1.57 3.73 -18.41
CA HIS A 206 1.98 4.74 -17.44
C HIS A 206 2.80 4.14 -16.31
N ARG A 207 3.38 4.99 -15.47
CA ARG A 207 3.92 4.61 -14.16
C ARG A 207 3.27 5.46 -13.10
N CYS A 208 2.95 4.84 -11.98
CA CYS A 208 2.61 5.56 -10.75
C CYS A 208 3.87 5.59 -9.89
N VAL A 209 4.48 6.77 -9.72
CA VAL A 209 5.75 6.97 -9.00
C VAL A 209 5.47 7.52 -7.61
N PRO A 210 5.67 6.73 -6.53
CA PRO A 210 5.55 7.20 -5.16
C PRO A 210 6.56 8.30 -4.80
N ILE A 211 6.04 9.34 -4.17
CA ILE A 211 6.75 10.51 -3.63
C ILE A 211 6.44 10.54 -2.12
N PRO A 212 7.21 9.78 -1.32
CA PRO A 212 7.00 9.67 0.12
C PRO A 212 7.52 10.88 0.90
N ASP A 213 8.28 11.77 0.26
CA ASP A 213 8.85 12.97 0.88
C ASP A 213 8.12 14.19 0.35
N PHE A 214 7.35 14.84 1.22
CA PHE A 214 6.61 16.06 0.92
C PHE A 214 6.42 16.86 2.20
N ARG A 215 6.17 18.17 2.06
CA ARG A 215 5.84 19.05 3.19
C ARG A 215 4.42 18.76 3.69
N ASP A 216 4.29 17.94 4.72
CA ASP A 216 2.99 17.42 5.20
C ASP A 216 2.00 18.54 5.55
N ALA A 217 2.44 19.54 6.32
CA ALA A 217 1.59 20.65 6.73
C ALA A 217 1.08 21.48 5.55
N ASP A 218 1.91 21.69 4.53
CA ASP A 218 1.55 22.47 3.35
C ASP A 218 0.58 21.69 2.45
N LEU A 219 0.80 20.38 2.32
CA LEU A 219 -0.10 19.50 1.56
C LEU A 219 -1.47 19.37 2.24
N ASP A 220 -1.49 19.15 3.55
CA ASP A 220 -2.73 19.06 4.31
C ASP A 220 -3.49 20.40 4.28
N ALA A 221 -2.78 21.53 4.29
CA ALA A 221 -3.38 22.85 4.14
C ALA A 221 -3.97 23.07 2.74
N LEU A 222 -3.26 22.68 1.68
CA LEU A 222 -3.76 22.72 0.29
C LEU A 222 -5.05 21.90 0.14
N MET A 223 -5.11 20.75 0.82
CA MET A 223 -6.26 19.85 0.80
C MET A 223 -7.36 20.20 1.81
N LEU A 224 -7.17 21.25 2.61
CA LEU A 224 -8.09 21.72 3.65
C LEU A 224 -8.41 20.62 4.69
N PHE A 225 -7.43 19.79 5.02
CA PHE A 225 -7.60 18.73 6.02
C PHE A 225 -7.55 19.28 7.45
N ASP A 226 -8.46 18.77 8.29
CA ASP A 226 -8.25 18.78 9.74
C ASP A 226 -7.27 17.65 10.08
N ARG A 227 -6.03 18.02 10.39
CA ARG A 227 -4.90 17.09 10.62
C ARG A 227 -5.10 16.19 11.84
N ASP A 228 -6.08 16.45 12.70
CA ASP A 228 -6.45 15.53 13.79
C ASP A 228 -7.47 14.46 13.36
N VAL A 229 -8.12 14.65 12.21
CA VAL A 229 -9.12 13.73 11.64
C VAL A 229 -8.58 12.97 10.43
N GLU A 230 -7.92 13.67 9.51
CA GLU A 230 -7.41 13.15 8.25
C GLU A 230 -6.07 13.81 7.90
N SER A 231 -5.12 13.03 7.39
CA SER A 231 -3.79 13.55 7.04
C SER A 231 -3.19 12.79 5.86
N SER A 232 -2.36 13.47 5.08
CA SER A 232 -1.69 12.93 3.90
C SER A 232 -0.65 11.86 4.27
N LEU A 233 -0.64 10.72 3.59
CA LEU A 233 0.31 9.63 3.81
C LEU A 233 1.35 9.49 2.70
N LEU A 234 0.93 9.69 1.45
CA LEU A 234 1.78 9.50 0.27
C LEU A 234 1.27 10.35 -0.89
N LEU A 235 2.18 11.03 -1.59
CA LEU A 235 1.93 11.52 -2.94
C LEU A 235 2.43 10.51 -3.97
N ALA A 236 1.82 10.47 -5.14
CA ALA A 236 2.34 9.74 -6.28
C ALA A 236 2.10 10.52 -7.58
N ALA A 237 3.02 10.42 -8.52
CA ALA A 237 2.93 11.06 -9.82
C ALA A 237 2.62 10.02 -10.90
N VAL A 238 1.58 10.26 -11.71
CA VAL A 238 1.30 9.44 -12.89
C VAL A 238 2.05 10.03 -14.08
N VAL A 239 3.02 9.29 -14.60
CA VAL A 239 3.92 9.69 -15.69
C VAL A 239 3.86 8.67 -16.83
N GLU A 240 4.27 9.05 -18.04
CA GLU A 240 4.43 8.10 -19.15
C GLU A 240 5.54 7.08 -18.87
N GLU A 241 5.36 5.85 -19.35
CA GLU A 241 6.24 4.71 -19.04
C GLU A 241 7.70 4.92 -19.46
N ASP A 242 7.94 5.54 -20.62
CA ASP A 242 9.29 5.74 -21.17
C ASP A 242 10.16 6.72 -20.38
N THR A 243 9.59 7.45 -19.42
CA THR A 243 10.35 8.32 -18.52
C THR A 243 11.31 7.48 -17.66
N GLY A 244 12.60 7.83 -17.62
CA GLY A 244 13.63 7.16 -16.80
C GLY A 244 13.25 7.03 -15.31
N PRO A 245 14.03 6.31 -14.47
CA PRO A 245 13.81 6.29 -13.03
C PRO A 245 13.70 7.71 -12.48
N GLN A 246 12.68 7.97 -11.66
CA GLN A 246 12.44 9.29 -11.08
C GLN A 246 12.75 9.25 -9.59
N THR A 247 14.02 9.07 -9.22
CA THR A 247 14.43 9.10 -7.81
C THR A 247 14.84 10.51 -7.41
N GLY A 248 14.11 11.12 -6.48
CA GLY A 248 14.58 12.28 -5.73
C GLY A 248 15.49 11.88 -4.57
N PRO A 249 16.29 12.82 -4.02
CA PRO A 249 17.00 12.58 -2.76
C PRO A 249 15.99 12.28 -1.65
N ARG A 250 16.32 11.32 -0.78
CA ARG A 250 15.49 11.00 0.39
C ARG A 250 15.84 11.92 1.55
N ARG A 251 14.83 12.32 2.32
CA ARG A 251 14.96 13.21 3.49
C ARG A 251 14.77 12.44 4.79
N ARG A 252 15.43 12.92 5.84
CA ARG A 252 15.33 12.37 7.19
C ARG A 252 14.54 13.35 8.06
N SER A 253 13.41 12.93 8.62
CA SER A 253 12.66 13.80 9.53
C SER A 253 13.47 14.10 10.80
N THR A 254 13.28 15.29 11.35
CA THR A 254 13.78 15.58 12.70
C THR A 254 12.90 14.87 13.73
N HIS A 255 13.46 14.51 14.88
CA HIS A 255 12.68 13.87 15.93
C HIS A 255 11.71 14.86 16.56
N ALA A 256 10.46 14.44 16.72
CA ALA A 256 9.47 15.25 17.42
C ALA A 256 9.82 15.46 18.91
N PRO A 257 9.27 16.51 19.56
CA PRO A 257 9.53 16.79 20.97
C PRO A 257 9.18 15.62 21.89
N ALA A 258 9.92 15.47 23.00
CA ALA A 258 9.75 14.38 23.97
C ALA A 258 8.37 14.34 24.68
N ALA A 259 7.53 15.37 24.52
CA ALA A 259 6.19 15.47 25.13
C ALA A 259 5.05 15.01 24.20
N LEU A 260 5.37 14.31 23.10
CA LEU A 260 4.37 13.79 22.17
C LEU A 260 3.49 12.73 22.84
N ASP A 261 2.17 12.84 22.69
CA ASP A 261 1.25 11.77 23.05
C ASP A 261 1.32 10.64 22.02
N VAL A 262 2.11 9.61 22.32
CA VAL A 262 2.29 8.43 21.45
C VAL A 262 1.03 7.57 21.30
N HIS A 263 0.01 7.79 22.12
CA HIS A 263 -1.28 7.12 22.01
C HIS A 263 -2.22 7.87 21.03
N SER A 264 -1.89 9.12 20.69
CA SER A 264 -2.57 9.88 19.66
C SER A 264 -2.01 9.57 18.28
N ILE A 265 -2.82 8.91 17.45
CA ILE A 265 -2.46 8.61 16.05
C ILE A 265 -2.07 9.87 15.26
N PRO A 266 -2.84 10.99 15.32
CA PRO A 266 -2.42 12.24 14.68
C PRO A 266 -1.06 12.74 15.17
N ALA A 267 -0.75 12.60 16.47
CA ALA A 267 0.52 13.05 17.02
C ALA A 267 1.68 12.19 16.51
N VAL A 268 1.56 10.85 16.55
CA VAL A 268 2.56 9.93 15.99
C VAL A 268 2.73 10.13 14.49
N HIS A 269 1.64 10.41 13.78
CA HIS A 269 1.72 10.79 12.37
C HIS A 269 2.60 12.04 12.24
N ARG A 270 2.25 13.15 12.89
CA ARG A 270 3.00 14.43 12.80
C ARG A 270 4.46 14.34 13.25
N ALA A 271 4.84 13.33 14.03
CA ALA A 271 6.24 13.12 14.40
C ALA A 271 7.16 12.88 13.19
N GLY A 272 6.61 12.37 12.08
CA GLY A 272 7.32 12.18 10.83
C GLY A 272 7.14 13.29 9.79
N ASP A 273 6.63 14.47 10.18
CA ASP A 273 6.47 15.59 9.24
C ASP A 273 7.81 16.05 8.66
N LEU A 274 7.78 16.54 7.42
CA LEU A 274 8.89 17.26 6.80
C LEU A 274 8.53 18.75 6.62
N HIS A 275 9.48 19.63 6.89
CA HIS A 275 9.37 21.09 6.93
C HIS A 275 10.29 21.79 5.89
N GLY A 276 11.25 21.05 5.33
CA GLY A 276 12.12 21.46 4.23
C GLY A 276 13.49 22.01 4.60
N ASP A 277 13.84 22.05 5.88
CA ASP A 277 15.18 22.31 6.40
C ASP A 277 15.93 21.02 6.77
N GLU A 278 15.33 19.85 6.51
CA GLU A 278 15.93 18.55 6.85
C GLU A 278 17.18 18.25 6.02
N THR A 279 18.12 17.58 6.67
CA THR A 279 19.29 16.98 6.02
C THR A 279 18.86 15.85 5.08
N GLU A 280 19.62 15.64 4.01
CA GLU A 280 19.51 14.39 3.22
C GLU A 280 19.67 13.19 4.17
N GLY A 281 18.80 12.19 4.00
CA GLY A 281 18.87 10.97 4.79
C GLY A 281 20.21 10.28 4.60
N ALA A 282 20.70 9.62 5.64
CA ALA A 282 21.98 8.92 5.56
C ALA A 282 21.96 7.96 4.36
N SER A 283 22.93 8.10 3.45
CA SER A 283 23.21 7.05 2.47
C SER A 283 23.75 5.87 3.26
N ALA A 284 22.88 4.94 3.65
CA ALA A 284 23.33 3.73 4.31
C ALA A 284 24.20 2.95 3.32
N SER A 285 25.52 2.97 3.54
CA SER A 285 26.38 1.86 3.16
C SER A 285 26.09 0.71 4.12
N HIS A 286 24.88 0.16 4.08
CA HIS A 286 24.67 -1.13 4.68
C HIS A 286 25.27 -2.15 3.74
N GLU A 287 26.48 -2.61 4.09
CA GLU A 287 26.81 -4.00 3.85
C GLU A 287 25.67 -4.81 4.49
N THR A 288 24.62 -5.11 3.72
CA THR A 288 23.83 -6.30 3.96
C THR A 288 24.86 -7.40 3.95
N ALA A 289 25.27 -7.86 5.14
CA ALA A 289 26.23 -8.93 5.29
C ALA A 289 25.80 -10.02 4.33
N ALA A 290 26.58 -10.22 3.26
CA ALA A 290 26.20 -11.11 2.18
C ALA A 290 25.87 -12.45 2.83
N LEU A 291 24.58 -12.81 2.82
CA LEU A 291 24.17 -14.05 3.44
C LEU A 291 24.89 -15.16 2.65
N PRO A 292 25.53 -16.14 3.32
CA PRO A 292 26.12 -17.27 2.62
C PRO A 292 25.07 -17.92 1.72
N THR A 293 25.51 -18.42 0.55
CA THR A 293 24.69 -18.77 -0.61
C THR A 293 23.43 -19.55 -0.22
N GLY A 294 22.26 -18.91 -0.38
CA GLY A 294 20.95 -19.56 -0.25
C GLY A 294 20.59 -20.39 -1.48
N GLU A 295 19.49 -21.13 -1.40
CA GLU A 295 18.88 -21.78 -2.55
C GLU A 295 18.15 -20.73 -3.40
N THR A 296 18.49 -20.63 -4.69
CA THR A 296 17.84 -19.69 -5.62
C THR A 296 16.37 -20.08 -5.82
N LEU A 297 15.51 -19.08 -5.96
CA LEU A 297 14.11 -19.29 -6.33
C LEU A 297 14.00 -20.05 -7.66
N THR A 298 13.06 -20.99 -7.71
CA THR A 298 12.86 -21.87 -8.86
C THR A 298 11.97 -21.25 -9.93
N ARG A 299 11.18 -20.22 -9.59
CA ARG A 299 10.32 -19.48 -10.52
C ARG A 299 10.56 -17.97 -10.46
N PRO A 300 10.49 -17.28 -11.61
CA PRO A 300 10.53 -15.82 -11.67
C PRO A 300 9.19 -15.22 -11.19
N PRO A 301 9.09 -13.88 -11.09
CA PRO A 301 7.80 -13.19 -10.93
C PRO A 301 6.75 -13.65 -11.96
N ILE A 302 5.47 -13.54 -11.63
CA ILE A 302 4.39 -13.86 -12.57
C ILE A 302 4.48 -12.90 -13.78
N PRO A 303 4.58 -13.43 -15.01
CA PRO A 303 4.60 -12.62 -16.22
C PRO A 303 3.16 -12.22 -16.59
N TRP A 304 2.59 -11.31 -15.82
CA TRP A 304 1.21 -10.86 -16.00
C TRP A 304 0.97 -10.34 -17.41
N THR A 305 -0.06 -10.85 -18.09
CA THR A 305 -0.66 -10.12 -19.20
C THR A 305 -1.57 -9.01 -18.65
N PRO A 306 -1.85 -7.95 -19.44
CA PRO A 306 -2.84 -6.93 -19.09
C PRO A 306 -4.16 -7.51 -18.58
N ASP A 307 -4.72 -8.46 -19.31
CA ASP A 307 -6.00 -9.10 -19.00
C ASP A 307 -5.92 -9.93 -17.71
N ASP A 308 -4.85 -10.70 -17.53
CA ASP A 308 -4.66 -11.51 -16.33
C ASP A 308 -4.60 -10.64 -15.07
N LEU A 309 -3.84 -9.55 -15.10
CA LEU A 309 -3.72 -8.66 -13.94
C LEU A 309 -5.02 -7.90 -13.66
N CYS A 310 -5.70 -7.42 -14.71
CA CYS A 310 -7.03 -6.82 -14.62
C CYS A 310 -8.00 -7.77 -13.89
N GLN A 311 -8.14 -9.00 -14.37
CA GLN A 311 -9.02 -9.99 -13.76
C GLN A 311 -8.60 -10.36 -12.34
N THR A 312 -7.30 -10.50 -12.10
CA THR A 312 -6.75 -10.86 -10.80
C THR A 312 -7.13 -9.81 -9.75
N ILE A 313 -6.92 -8.52 -10.02
CA ILE A 313 -7.28 -7.42 -9.11
C ILE A 313 -8.80 -7.41 -8.84
N LEU A 314 -9.62 -7.55 -9.88
CA LEU A 314 -11.08 -7.53 -9.73
C LEU A 314 -11.60 -8.73 -8.91
N ASN A 315 -10.99 -9.91 -9.07
CA ASN A 315 -11.40 -11.14 -8.40
C ASN A 315 -10.73 -11.37 -7.04
N ARG A 316 -9.62 -10.70 -6.73
CA ARG A 316 -8.84 -10.89 -5.50
C ARG A 316 -9.71 -10.75 -4.25
N ARG A 317 -9.72 -11.75 -3.40
CA ARG A 317 -10.36 -11.69 -2.07
C ARG A 317 -9.42 -12.27 -1.02
N SER A 318 -9.53 -11.76 0.21
CA SER A 318 -8.79 -12.35 1.34
C SER A 318 -9.46 -13.65 1.76
N THR A 319 -8.72 -14.76 1.66
CA THR A 319 -9.19 -16.09 2.01
C THR A 319 -9.60 -16.17 3.49
N ARG A 320 -10.82 -16.65 3.76
CA ARG A 320 -11.37 -16.75 5.13
C ARG A 320 -10.95 -18.02 5.88
N ARG A 321 -10.68 -19.09 5.14
CA ARG A 321 -10.26 -20.40 5.67
C ARG A 321 -9.33 -21.07 4.67
N LEU A 322 -8.24 -21.65 5.18
CA LEU A 322 -7.31 -22.46 4.40
C LEU A 322 -7.64 -23.94 4.62
N THR A 323 -7.34 -24.76 3.62
CA THR A 323 -7.61 -26.22 3.69
C THR A 323 -6.57 -26.98 4.49
N GLY A 324 -5.42 -26.36 4.83
CA GLY A 324 -4.25 -27.05 5.36
C GLY A 324 -3.47 -27.86 4.31
N GLY A 325 -3.85 -27.77 3.03
CA GLY A 325 -3.23 -28.49 1.93
C GLY A 325 -1.78 -28.07 1.66
N PRO A 326 -0.99 -28.93 1.00
CA PRO A 326 0.39 -28.60 0.67
C PRO A 326 0.46 -27.56 -0.45
N LEU A 327 1.48 -26.71 -0.40
CA LEU A 327 1.84 -25.77 -1.47
C LEU A 327 3.15 -26.25 -2.12
N PRO A 328 3.25 -26.40 -3.45
CA PRO A 328 4.53 -26.65 -4.11
C PRO A 328 5.52 -25.49 -3.87
N VAL A 329 6.80 -25.80 -3.64
CA VAL A 329 7.85 -24.78 -3.43
C VAL A 329 7.93 -23.80 -4.60
N GLU A 330 7.65 -24.25 -5.81
CA GLU A 330 7.66 -23.41 -7.00
C GLU A 330 6.59 -22.32 -6.96
N GLU A 331 5.42 -22.60 -6.37
CA GLU A 331 4.35 -21.61 -6.20
C GLU A 331 4.70 -20.60 -5.10
N LEU A 332 5.29 -21.06 -3.99
CA LEU A 332 5.82 -20.18 -2.95
C LEU A 332 6.90 -19.24 -3.51
N ASP A 333 7.82 -19.78 -4.31
CA ASP A 333 8.89 -19.02 -4.95
C ASP A 333 8.34 -17.95 -5.88
N GLN A 334 7.32 -18.28 -6.67
CA GLN A 334 6.67 -17.34 -7.57
C GLN A 334 5.95 -16.21 -6.81
N VAL A 335 5.32 -16.51 -5.67
CA VAL A 335 4.74 -15.48 -4.77
C VAL A 335 5.81 -14.55 -4.21
N LEU A 336 6.92 -15.11 -3.71
CA LEU A 336 8.04 -14.32 -3.19
C LEU A 336 8.66 -13.44 -4.27
N ALA A 337 8.90 -14.00 -5.46
CA ALA A 337 9.46 -13.28 -6.59
C ALA A 337 8.54 -12.14 -7.04
N THR A 338 7.22 -12.38 -7.15
CA THR A 338 6.24 -11.37 -7.55
C THR A 338 6.12 -10.23 -6.54
N GLY A 339 6.21 -10.54 -5.24
CA GLY A 339 6.24 -9.53 -4.18
C GLY A 339 7.36 -8.49 -4.34
N TYR A 340 8.49 -8.92 -4.92
CA TYR A 340 9.72 -8.15 -5.04
C TYR A 340 10.18 -7.93 -6.48
N ALA A 341 9.28 -8.03 -7.47
CA ALA A 341 9.62 -7.98 -8.90
C ALA A 341 10.50 -6.76 -9.27
N ASP A 342 10.20 -5.58 -8.72
CA ASP A 342 10.96 -4.35 -8.96
C ASP A 342 12.42 -4.40 -8.47
N GLN A 343 12.73 -5.28 -7.51
CA GLN A 343 14.09 -5.47 -7.02
C GLN A 343 14.85 -6.55 -7.81
N MET A 344 14.14 -7.53 -8.37
CA MET A 344 14.75 -8.71 -8.98
C MET A 344 15.10 -8.55 -10.45
N GLU A 345 14.28 -7.81 -11.22
CA GLU A 345 14.40 -7.87 -12.68
C GLU A 345 15.45 -6.94 -13.27
N GLY A 346 16.01 -5.99 -12.50
CA GLY A 346 16.92 -4.96 -13.03
C GLY A 346 16.38 -4.18 -14.24
N ARG A 347 15.11 -4.39 -14.60
CA ARG A 347 14.43 -3.95 -15.82
C ARG A 347 13.12 -3.22 -15.56
N LEU A 348 12.62 -3.23 -14.32
CA LEU A 348 11.67 -2.23 -13.84
C LEU A 348 12.43 -1.26 -12.94
N ARG A 349 12.45 -0.01 -13.39
CA ARG A 349 13.15 1.13 -12.79
C ARG A 349 12.62 1.27 -11.35
N SER A 350 13.50 1.11 -10.35
CA SER A 350 13.19 0.78 -8.94
C SER A 350 12.53 1.89 -8.10
N ASP A 351 11.58 2.66 -8.64
CA ASP A 351 10.99 3.82 -7.96
C ASP A 351 9.62 3.56 -7.28
N ALA A 352 9.05 2.35 -7.40
CA ALA A 352 7.76 2.01 -6.78
C ALA A 352 7.82 1.73 -5.26
N LEU A 353 8.88 1.09 -4.77
CA LEU A 353 9.08 0.87 -3.33
C LEU A 353 9.91 2.00 -2.72
N ILE A 354 9.68 2.33 -1.46
CA ILE A 354 10.26 3.50 -0.80
C ILE A 354 11.67 3.22 -0.30
N ALA A 355 11.81 2.21 0.56
CA ALA A 355 13.04 1.74 1.21
C ALA A 355 12.95 0.22 1.50
N PRO A 356 12.74 -0.62 0.47
CA PRO A 356 12.52 -2.05 0.65
C PRO A 356 13.72 -2.80 1.24
N ASP A 357 14.92 -2.22 1.15
CA ASP A 357 16.16 -2.75 1.73
C ASP A 357 16.18 -2.77 3.27
N LEU A 358 15.31 -1.97 3.91
CA LEU A 358 15.14 -2.00 5.37
C LEU A 358 14.21 -3.13 5.84
N LEU A 359 13.50 -3.79 4.93
CA LEU A 359 12.64 -4.93 5.23
C LEU A 359 13.41 -6.24 5.09
N LYS A 360 13.38 -7.05 6.14
CA LYS A 360 13.82 -8.45 6.12
C LYS A 360 12.61 -9.37 6.04
N THR A 361 12.69 -10.35 5.16
CA THR A 361 11.59 -11.27 4.88
C THR A 361 11.92 -12.67 5.35
N TRP A 362 11.00 -13.23 6.12
CA TRP A 362 11.09 -14.58 6.66
C TRP A 362 9.94 -15.41 6.14
N VAL A 363 10.21 -16.68 5.86
CA VAL A 363 9.21 -17.65 5.44
C VAL A 363 9.19 -18.79 6.44
N ILE A 364 8.09 -18.92 7.17
CA ILE A 364 7.85 -20.06 8.04
C ILE A 364 7.15 -21.13 7.19
N ALA A 365 7.93 -22.09 6.68
CA ALA A 365 7.43 -23.20 5.87
C ALA A 365 6.80 -24.26 6.78
N LEU A 366 5.49 -24.50 6.63
CA LEU A 366 4.71 -25.43 7.44
C LEU A 366 4.36 -26.69 6.66
N ASN A 367 3.78 -26.53 5.46
CA ASN A 367 3.38 -27.60 4.56
C ASN A 367 3.72 -27.24 3.10
N VAL A 368 5.01 -27.09 2.82
CA VAL A 368 5.51 -26.75 1.48
C VAL A 368 6.22 -27.97 0.89
N THR A 369 5.69 -28.52 -0.21
CA THR A 369 6.28 -29.67 -0.89
C THR A 369 7.59 -29.24 -1.55
N GLY A 370 8.69 -29.96 -1.28
CA GLY A 370 10.00 -29.65 -1.84
C GLY A 370 10.80 -28.63 -1.02
N LEU A 371 10.32 -28.20 0.15
CA LEU A 371 11.05 -27.29 1.04
C LEU A 371 11.12 -27.86 2.46
N GLU A 372 12.29 -27.78 3.09
CA GLU A 372 12.45 -28.26 4.47
C GLU A 372 11.59 -27.43 5.44
N PRO A 373 10.76 -28.05 6.30
CA PRO A 373 9.94 -27.33 7.27
C PRO A 373 10.80 -26.53 8.27
N GLY A 374 10.44 -25.27 8.46
CA GLY A 374 11.17 -24.40 9.37
C GLY A 374 11.08 -22.93 9.02
N VAL A 375 11.94 -22.13 9.64
CA VAL A 375 12.08 -20.70 9.37
C VAL A 375 13.20 -20.50 8.37
N HIS A 376 12.85 -19.94 7.21
CA HIS A 376 13.77 -19.52 6.17
C HIS A 376 13.88 -18.00 6.17
N VAL A 377 15.07 -17.49 5.86
CA VAL A 377 15.25 -16.09 5.47
C VAL A 377 15.20 -16.02 3.95
N PHE A 378 14.53 -15.01 3.42
CA PHE A 378 14.48 -14.70 1.99
C PHE A 378 15.23 -13.41 1.72
N ASP A 379 16.11 -13.44 0.73
CA ASP A 379 16.86 -12.31 0.23
C ASP A 379 16.38 -11.96 -1.19
N PRO A 380 15.61 -10.87 -1.36
CA PRO A 380 15.15 -10.41 -2.65
C PRO A 380 16.27 -10.03 -3.62
N ALA A 381 17.40 -9.52 -3.12
CA ALA A 381 18.49 -9.02 -3.98
C ALA A 381 19.20 -10.16 -4.72
N THR A 382 19.29 -11.33 -4.10
CA THR A 382 19.88 -12.54 -4.69
C THR A 382 18.84 -13.54 -5.20
N ALA A 383 17.55 -13.22 -5.05
CA ALA A 383 16.44 -14.15 -5.28
C ALA A 383 16.70 -15.52 -4.66
N SER A 384 17.08 -15.54 -3.39
CA SER A 384 17.44 -16.77 -2.69
C SER A 384 16.82 -16.87 -1.31
N ARG A 385 16.54 -18.11 -0.89
CA ARG A 385 16.02 -18.44 0.44
C ARG A 385 16.96 -19.42 1.14
N ARG A 386 17.05 -19.33 2.46
CA ARG A 386 17.90 -20.22 3.25
C ARG A 386 17.24 -20.60 4.55
N LEU A 387 17.29 -21.88 4.90
CA LEU A 387 16.86 -22.36 6.20
C LEU A 387 17.75 -21.79 7.30
N VAL A 388 17.13 -21.14 8.28
CA VAL A 388 17.78 -20.60 9.47
C VAL A 388 17.48 -21.44 10.68
N ARG A 389 16.27 -22.02 10.74
CA ARG A 389 15.85 -22.86 11.86
C ARG A 389 14.92 -23.99 11.39
N PRO A 390 15.36 -25.26 11.35
CA PRO A 390 14.47 -26.39 11.07
C PRO A 390 13.41 -26.54 12.17
N GLY A 391 12.23 -27.03 11.80
CA GLY A 391 11.20 -27.43 12.77
C GLY A 391 9.77 -27.22 12.31
N SER A 392 8.83 -27.72 13.11
CA SER A 392 7.40 -27.47 12.92
C SER A 392 6.95 -26.31 13.79
N PHE A 393 6.33 -25.31 13.17
CA PHE A 393 5.93 -24.05 13.81
C PHE A 393 4.43 -23.77 13.74
N GLY A 394 3.59 -24.75 13.36
CA GLY A 394 2.15 -24.52 13.13
C GLY A 394 1.39 -24.03 14.37
N LEU A 395 1.68 -24.58 15.55
CA LEU A 395 1.09 -24.12 16.82
C LEU A 395 1.57 -22.71 17.19
N GLN A 396 2.84 -22.41 16.92
CA GLN A 396 3.41 -21.09 17.14
C GLN A 396 2.78 -20.06 16.19
N CYS A 397 2.62 -20.37 14.91
CA CYS A 397 1.93 -19.52 13.95
C CYS A 397 0.47 -19.29 14.35
N HIS A 398 -0.24 -20.32 14.83
CA HIS A 398 -1.58 -20.17 15.39
C HIS A 398 -1.60 -19.15 16.55
N ALA A 399 -0.67 -19.27 17.49
CA ALA A 399 -0.54 -18.36 18.62
C ALA A 399 -0.14 -16.93 18.20
N PHE A 400 0.87 -16.78 17.33
CA PHE A 400 1.36 -15.49 16.84
C PHE A 400 0.31 -14.74 16.02
N CYS A 401 -0.56 -15.47 15.31
CA CYS A 401 -1.72 -14.92 14.60
C CYS A 401 -2.94 -14.71 15.51
N LEU A 402 -2.74 -14.61 16.83
CA LEU A 402 -3.79 -14.35 17.82
C LEU A 402 -4.90 -15.41 17.83
N GLY A 403 -4.53 -16.68 17.63
CA GLY A 403 -5.46 -17.80 17.64
C GLY A 403 -6.26 -17.98 16.34
N GLN A 404 -5.88 -17.30 15.26
CA GLN A 404 -6.55 -17.43 13.96
C GLN A 404 -6.13 -18.73 13.25
N GLU A 405 -7.12 -19.52 12.82
CA GLU A 405 -6.90 -20.78 12.07
C GLU A 405 -6.10 -20.57 10.79
N LEU A 406 -6.19 -19.38 10.17
CA LEU A 406 -5.36 -19.01 9.01
C LEU A 406 -3.86 -19.21 9.28
N GLY A 407 -3.37 -18.86 10.47
CA GLY A 407 -1.95 -19.06 10.81
C GLY A 407 -1.60 -20.53 11.07
N ARG A 408 -2.56 -21.33 11.56
CA ARG A 408 -2.40 -22.77 11.80
C ARG A 408 -2.38 -23.56 10.48
N ASP A 409 -3.30 -23.23 9.58
CA ASP A 409 -3.63 -24.00 8.38
C ASP A 409 -2.93 -23.47 7.12
N ALA A 410 -2.05 -22.47 7.28
CA ALA A 410 -1.22 -21.98 6.19
C ALA A 410 -0.15 -23.00 5.78
N SER A 411 0.11 -23.09 4.47
CA SER A 411 1.24 -23.86 3.94
C SER A 411 2.56 -23.15 4.24
N ALA A 412 2.57 -21.82 4.18
CA ALA A 412 3.67 -20.96 4.59
C ALA A 412 3.16 -19.65 5.21
N VAL A 413 3.91 -19.10 6.16
CA VAL A 413 3.64 -17.76 6.74
C VAL A 413 4.82 -16.84 6.41
N ILE A 414 4.55 -15.77 5.65
CA ILE A 414 5.54 -14.75 5.31
C ILE A 414 5.51 -13.65 6.36
N VAL A 415 6.68 -13.28 6.88
CA VAL A 415 6.83 -12.28 7.95
C VAL A 415 7.83 -11.22 7.50
N HIS A 416 7.37 -9.96 7.47
CA HIS A 416 8.23 -8.80 7.27
C HIS A 416 8.67 -8.23 8.62
N THR A 417 9.96 -7.91 8.74
CA THR A 417 10.58 -7.33 9.94
C THR A 417 11.54 -6.21 9.54
N ALA A 418 11.84 -5.29 10.45
CA ALA A 418 12.82 -4.24 10.24
C ALA A 418 13.53 -3.90 11.55
N SER A 419 14.77 -3.40 11.45
CA SER A 419 15.47 -2.77 12.58
C SER A 419 14.95 -1.34 12.72
N LEU A 420 14.26 -1.03 13.81
CA LEU A 420 13.78 0.33 14.04
C LEU A 420 14.92 1.32 14.27
N ASP A 421 16.08 0.84 14.70
CA ASP A 421 17.26 1.68 14.91
C ASP A 421 17.86 2.09 13.56
N ASP A 422 18.00 1.16 12.61
CA ASP A 422 18.49 1.45 11.24
C ASP A 422 17.53 2.39 10.49
N VAL A 423 16.22 2.19 10.70
CA VAL A 423 15.17 3.02 10.10
C VAL A 423 15.21 4.44 10.66
N ASP A 424 15.34 4.57 11.99
CA ASP A 424 15.44 5.87 12.65
C ASP A 424 16.74 6.60 12.26
N GLU A 425 17.85 5.88 12.19
CA GLU A 425 19.14 6.43 11.74
C GLU A 425 19.00 7.02 10.33
N ARG A 426 18.34 6.31 9.42
CA ARG A 426 18.22 6.72 8.02
C ARG A 426 17.16 7.80 7.76
N PHE A 427 15.96 7.64 8.34
CA PHE A 427 14.78 8.43 7.99
C PHE A 427 14.10 9.13 9.17
N GLY A 428 14.57 8.91 10.40
CA GLY A 428 13.92 9.41 11.61
C GLY A 428 12.55 8.77 11.82
N ASP A 429 11.67 9.47 12.55
CA ASP A 429 10.31 9.02 12.84
C ASP A 429 9.48 8.75 11.57
N ARG A 430 9.73 9.48 10.47
CA ARG A 430 9.03 9.26 9.20
C ARG A 430 9.27 7.86 8.62
N GLY A 431 10.42 7.25 8.90
CA GLY A 431 10.76 5.91 8.43
C GLY A 431 9.75 4.83 8.83
N TYR A 432 9.02 5.03 9.94
CA TYR A 432 7.95 4.12 10.34
C TYR A 432 6.81 4.05 9.32
N ARG A 433 6.51 5.17 8.64
CA ARG A 433 5.53 5.24 7.55
C ARG A 433 5.99 4.42 6.35
N TYR A 434 7.26 4.56 5.98
CA TYR A 434 7.85 3.89 4.80
C TYR A 434 7.80 2.38 4.95
N LEU A 435 8.16 1.86 6.12
CA LEU A 435 8.06 0.42 6.42
C LEU A 435 6.64 -0.12 6.24
N GLY A 436 5.65 0.58 6.77
CA GLY A 436 4.25 0.14 6.70
C GLY A 436 3.71 0.19 5.27
N LEU A 437 4.03 1.25 4.52
CA LEU A 437 3.65 1.41 3.12
C LEU A 437 4.30 0.32 2.25
N ASP A 438 5.62 0.12 2.35
CA ASP A 438 6.32 -0.90 1.56
C ASP A 438 5.86 -2.33 1.90
N ALA A 439 5.69 -2.64 3.19
CA ALA A 439 5.17 -3.95 3.60
C ALA A 439 3.76 -4.22 3.05
N GLY A 440 2.92 -3.18 2.97
CA GLY A 440 1.60 -3.28 2.34
C GLY A 440 1.68 -3.44 0.82
N GLN A 441 2.56 -2.69 0.15
CA GLN A 441 2.78 -2.80 -1.30
C GLN A 441 3.24 -4.21 -1.70
N ILE A 442 4.27 -4.72 -1.01
CA ILE A 442 4.80 -6.07 -1.21
C ILE A 442 3.72 -7.11 -0.90
N GLY A 443 3.00 -6.91 0.21
CA GLY A 443 1.88 -7.76 0.60
C GLY A 443 0.77 -7.82 -0.43
N GLU A 444 0.45 -6.72 -1.12
CA GLU A 444 -0.56 -6.74 -2.18
C GLU A 444 -0.12 -7.53 -3.39
N ARG A 445 1.12 -7.36 -3.83
CA ARG A 445 1.66 -8.14 -4.94
C ARG A 445 1.68 -9.63 -4.64
N MET A 446 2.01 -10.01 -3.40
CA MET A 446 1.89 -11.39 -2.93
C MET A 446 0.44 -11.87 -2.88
N ASN A 447 -0.52 -11.03 -2.47
CA ASN A 447 -1.94 -11.37 -2.49
C ASN A 447 -2.44 -11.61 -3.92
N LEU A 448 -2.03 -10.78 -4.88
CA LEU A 448 -2.39 -10.94 -6.30
C LEU A 448 -1.77 -12.21 -6.88
N ALA A 449 -0.52 -12.52 -6.53
CA ALA A 449 0.15 -13.75 -6.95
C ALA A 449 -0.46 -15.04 -6.37
N ALA A 450 -1.29 -14.92 -5.32
CA ALA A 450 -1.95 -16.03 -4.65
C ALA A 450 -3.42 -16.24 -5.06
N VAL A 451 -3.94 -15.43 -6.00
CA VAL A 451 -5.25 -15.63 -6.65
C VAL A 451 -5.13 -16.70 -7.71
#